data_AF-A0A5K7ZDX4-F1
#
_entry.id   AF-A0A5K7ZDX4-F1
#
_cell.length_a   1.000
_cell.length_b   1.000
_cell.length_c   1.000
_cell.angle_alpha   90.00
_cell.angle_beta   90.00
_cell.angle_gamma   90.00
#
_symmetry.space_group_name_H-M   'P 1'
#
loop_
_entity.id
_entity.type
_entity.pdbx_description
1 polymer ?
#
loop_
_entity_poly.entity_id
_entity_poly.type
_entity_poly.pdbx_seq_one_letter_code
_entity_poly.pdbx_strand_id
1 'polypeptide(L)'
;MRVCIDYDIEKEEYTEKLTDIARKLGFAAAATCWFFRSDGNIFPDPILAALVSVVIYFICDVMQFFLGAIMLRLWTRHMEKLAWATSATIDGDYDKPAWLDYPRFCMWCMKVLFLLMSFAFIGYHLVMLGLP
;
A
#
# COMPACT_ATOMS: atom_id res chain seq x y z
N MET A 1 -3.38 -18.77 23.58
CA MET A 1 -2.59 -18.70 22.34
C MET A 1 -3.43 -18.74 21.05
N ARG A 2 -4.51 -19.55 20.96
CA ARG A 2 -5.35 -19.64 19.76
C ARG A 2 -6.01 -18.30 19.33
N VAL A 3 -6.50 -17.52 20.29
CA VAL A 3 -7.17 -16.22 20.05
C VAL A 3 -6.25 -15.16 19.42
N CYS A 4 -4.95 -15.17 19.70
CA CYS A 4 -4.02 -14.19 19.11
C CYS A 4 -3.65 -14.54 17.66
N ILE A 5 -3.56 -15.85 17.35
CA ILE A 5 -3.31 -16.33 16.00
C ILE A 5 -4.51 -16.02 15.09
N ASP A 6 -5.74 -16.25 15.57
CA ASP A 6 -6.96 -15.93 14.81
C ASP A 6 -7.08 -14.42 14.51
N TYR A 7 -6.70 -13.56 15.45
CA TYR A 7 -6.79 -12.10 15.29
C TYR A 7 -5.79 -11.52 14.27
N ASP A 8 -4.58 -12.10 14.20
CA ASP A 8 -3.59 -11.69 13.20
C ASP A 8 -3.96 -12.18 11.80
N ILE A 9 -4.57 -13.38 11.68
CA ILE A 9 -5.06 -13.91 10.40
C ILE A 9 -6.20 -13.04 9.84
N GLU A 10 -7.19 -12.67 10.67
CA GLU A 10 -8.27 -11.78 10.23
C GLU A 10 -7.75 -10.40 9.80
N LYS A 11 -6.80 -9.82 10.54
CA LYS A 11 -6.20 -8.52 10.18
C LYS A 11 -5.47 -8.55 8.85
N GLU A 12 -4.72 -9.61 8.57
CA GLU A 12 -4.05 -9.77 7.29
C GLU A 12 -5.06 -9.91 6.15
N GLU A 13 -6.13 -10.69 6.34
CA GLU A 13 -7.18 -10.88 5.33
C GLU A 13 -7.89 -9.57 4.95
N TYR A 14 -8.27 -8.74 5.93
CA TYR A 14 -8.88 -7.43 5.64
C TYR A 14 -7.91 -6.49 4.94
N THR A 15 -6.63 -6.50 5.31
CA THR A 15 -5.60 -5.63 4.73
C THR A 15 -5.26 -6.04 3.29
N GLU A 16 -5.25 -7.34 3.01
CA GLU A 16 -5.07 -7.90 1.67
C GLU A 16 -6.25 -7.54 0.76
N LYS A 17 -7.49 -7.83 1.19
CA LYS A 17 -8.70 -7.48 0.43
C LYS A 17 -8.75 -5.99 0.10
N LEU A 18 -8.42 -5.14 1.07
CA LEU A 18 -8.42 -3.69 0.87
C LEU A 18 -7.33 -3.25 -0.11
N THR A 19 -6.15 -3.87 -0.06
CA THR A 19 -5.07 -3.58 -1.02
C THR A 19 -5.47 -4.00 -2.44
N ASP A 20 -6.14 -5.14 -2.60
CA ASP A 20 -6.63 -5.59 -3.91
C ASP A 20 -7.70 -4.67 -4.49
N ILE A 21 -8.64 -4.20 -3.66
CA ILE A 21 -9.63 -3.20 -4.07
C ILE A 21 -8.93 -1.89 -4.45
N ALA A 22 -7.97 -1.44 -3.64
CA ALA A 22 -7.22 -0.21 -3.90
C ALA A 22 -6.46 -0.29 -5.23
N ARG A 23 -5.85 -1.43 -5.56
CA ARG A 23 -5.15 -1.64 -6.84
C ARG A 23 -6.11 -1.55 -8.02
N LYS A 24 -7.26 -2.21 -7.93
CA LYS A 24 -8.32 -2.13 -8.96
C LYS A 24 -8.79 -0.70 -9.17
N LEU A 25 -8.98 0.05 -8.07
CA LEU A 25 -9.30 1.48 -8.12
C LEU A 25 -8.17 2.31 -8.75
N GLY A 26 -6.91 2.01 -8.45
CA GLY A 26 -5.75 2.66 -9.07
C GLY A 26 -5.72 2.45 -10.60
N PHE A 27 -5.98 1.23 -11.08
CA PHE A 27 -6.13 0.96 -12.51
C PHE A 27 -7.33 1.67 -13.13
N ALA A 28 -8.46 1.72 -12.42
CA ALA A 28 -9.64 2.46 -12.87
C ALA A 28 -9.35 3.97 -12.98
N ALA A 29 -8.63 4.55 -12.01
CA ALA A 29 -8.19 5.94 -12.04
C ALA A 29 -7.25 6.22 -13.23
N ALA A 30 -6.26 5.36 -13.47
CA ALA A 30 -5.37 5.47 -14.63
C ALA A 30 -6.15 5.40 -15.96
N ALA A 31 -7.08 4.46 -16.09
CA ALA A 31 -7.93 4.32 -17.28
C ALA A 31 -8.83 5.56 -17.48
N THR A 32 -9.33 6.13 -16.38
CA THR A 32 -10.14 7.35 -16.41
C THR A 32 -9.31 8.54 -16.89
N CYS A 33 -8.09 8.73 -16.36
CA CYS A 33 -7.17 9.75 -16.84
C CYS A 33 -6.87 9.60 -18.34
N TRP A 34 -6.76 8.35 -18.83
CA TRP A 34 -6.52 8.07 -20.25
C TRP A 34 -7.69 8.49 -21.14
N PHE A 35 -8.93 8.37 -20.67
CA PHE A 35 -10.12 8.75 -21.43
C PHE A 35 -10.17 10.24 -21.78
N PHE A 36 -9.58 11.10 -20.93
CA PHE A 36 -9.52 12.54 -21.17
C PHE A 36 -8.36 12.99 -22.05
N ARG A 37 -7.63 12.06 -22.65
CA ARG A 37 -6.53 12.37 -23.57
C ARG A 37 -7.10 12.97 -24.86
N SER A 38 -6.63 14.15 -25.25
CA SER A 38 -6.96 14.75 -26.56
C SER A 38 -6.18 14.07 -27.71
N ASP A 39 -6.62 14.27 -28.96
CA ASP A 39 -6.03 13.67 -30.17
C ASP A 39 -4.53 13.95 -30.34
N GLY A 40 -4.00 14.99 -29.66
CA GLY A 40 -2.57 15.32 -29.63
C GLY A 40 -1.74 14.69 -28.52
N ASN A 41 -2.27 13.73 -27.72
CA ASN A 41 -1.65 13.25 -26.47
C ASN A 41 -1.43 14.33 -25.39
N ILE A 42 -2.06 15.49 -25.54
CA ILE A 42 -1.94 16.58 -24.57
C ILE A 42 -2.95 16.31 -23.46
N PHE A 43 -2.45 16.18 -22.23
CA PHE A 43 -3.26 16.09 -21.03
C PHE A 43 -3.43 17.48 -20.42
N PRO A 44 -4.64 17.85 -19.97
CA PRO A 44 -4.79 19.05 -19.16
C PRO A 44 -4.04 18.88 -17.82
N ASP A 45 -3.42 19.96 -17.34
CA ASP A 45 -2.62 20.00 -16.10
C ASP A 45 -3.22 19.23 -14.90
N PRO A 46 -4.53 19.35 -14.57
CA PRO A 46 -5.11 18.60 -13.44
C PRO A 46 -5.10 17.08 -13.64
N ILE A 47 -5.21 16.59 -14.88
CA ILE A 47 -5.18 15.16 -15.19
C ILE A 47 -3.74 14.65 -15.16
N LEU A 48 -2.78 15.47 -15.58
CA LEU A 48 -1.37 15.15 -15.42
C LEU A 48 -1.02 14.99 -13.93
N ALA A 49 -1.48 15.90 -13.08
CA ALA A 49 -1.30 15.81 -11.62
C ALA A 49 -1.98 14.56 -11.01
N ALA A 50 -3.18 14.22 -11.49
CA ALA A 50 -3.85 12.98 -11.09
C ALA A 50 -3.05 11.74 -11.51
N LEU A 51 -2.56 11.70 -12.75
CA LEU A 51 -1.77 10.59 -13.28
C LEU A 51 -0.46 10.40 -12.50
N VAL A 52 0.25 11.50 -12.21
CA VAL A 52 1.45 11.46 -11.34
C VAL A 52 1.12 10.92 -9.96
N SER A 53 -0.02 11.31 -9.39
CA SER A 53 -0.49 10.79 -8.09
C SER A 53 -0.76 9.28 -8.13
N VAL A 54 -1.34 8.76 -9.23
CA VAL A 54 -1.54 7.31 -9.44
C VAL A 54 -0.20 6.58 -9.57
N VAL A 55 0.77 7.14 -10.27
CA VAL A 55 2.11 6.53 -10.40
C VAL A 55 2.79 6.46 -9.03
N ILE A 56 2.75 7.54 -8.25
CA ILE A 56 3.28 7.56 -6.88
C ILE A 56 2.57 6.51 -6.01
N TYR A 57 1.25 6.39 -6.14
CA TYR A 57 0.47 5.35 -5.46
C TYR A 57 1.02 3.94 -5.75
N PHE A 58 1.29 3.60 -7.01
CA PHE A 58 1.85 2.29 -7.36
C PHE A 58 3.27 2.08 -6.82
N ILE A 59 4.12 3.11 -6.84
CA ILE A 59 5.45 3.05 -6.25
C ILE A 59 5.35 2.78 -4.74
N CYS A 60 4.49 3.52 -4.04
CA CYS A 60 4.23 3.31 -2.61
C CYS A 60 3.67 1.90 -2.32
N ASP A 61 2.79 1.37 -3.17
CA ASP A 61 2.25 0.01 -3.02
C ASP A 61 3.38 -1.03 -3.10
N VAL A 62 4.24 -0.96 -4.13
CA VAL A 62 5.39 -1.87 -4.26
C VAL A 62 6.36 -1.72 -3.10
N MET A 63 6.68 -0.48 -2.70
CA MET A 63 7.57 -0.22 -1.56
C MET A 63 7.01 -0.77 -0.24
N GLN A 64 5.69 -0.72 -0.01
CA GLN A 64 5.07 -1.29 1.18
C GLN A 64 5.35 -2.79 1.29
N PHE A 65 5.16 -3.54 0.20
CA PHE A 65 5.44 -4.98 0.17
C PHE A 65 6.93 -5.27 0.35
N PHE A 66 7.79 -4.52 -0.34
CA PHE A 66 9.23 -4.70 -0.26
C PHE A 66 9.79 -4.44 1.14
N LEU A 67 9.38 -3.34 1.78
CA LEU A 67 9.78 -3.01 3.16
C LEU A 67 9.23 -4.04 4.15
N GLY A 68 7.99 -4.47 3.97
CA GLY A 68 7.38 -5.52 4.79
C GLY A 68 8.18 -6.83 4.75
N ALA A 69 8.61 -7.25 3.56
CA ALA A 69 9.42 -8.46 3.39
C ALA A 69 10.83 -8.33 3.98
N ILE A 70 11.48 -7.17 3.79
CA ILE A 70 12.83 -6.92 4.34
C ILE A 70 12.80 -6.89 5.87
N MET A 71 11.87 -6.13 6.47
CA MET A 71 11.78 -6.02 7.93
C MET A 71 11.50 -7.38 8.57
N LEU A 72 10.59 -8.16 7.99
CA LEU A 72 10.32 -9.52 8.44
C LEU A 72 11.58 -10.39 8.34
N ARG A 73 12.28 -10.38 7.21
CA ARG A 73 13.50 -11.16 7.00
C ARG A 73 14.63 -10.78 7.97
N LEU A 74 14.82 -9.49 8.22
CA LEU A 74 15.84 -9.01 9.16
C LEU A 74 15.51 -9.42 10.59
N TRP A 75 14.23 -9.30 10.98
CA TRP A 75 13.74 -9.71 12.28
C TRP A 75 13.90 -11.20 12.53
N THR A 76 13.42 -12.04 11.61
CA THR A 76 13.54 -13.50 11.71
C THR A 76 15.00 -13.91 11.85
N ARG A 77 15.90 -13.36 11.04
CA ARG A 77 17.35 -13.63 11.15
C ARG A 77 17.96 -13.16 12.47
N HIS A 78 17.47 -12.06 13.04
CA HIS A 78 17.95 -11.57 14.32
C HIS A 78 17.52 -12.50 15.46
N MET A 79 16.26 -12.93 15.45
CA MET A 79 15.72 -13.86 16.45
C MET A 79 16.32 -15.26 16.36
N GLU A 80 16.50 -15.80 15.14
CA GLU A 80 17.21 -17.07 14.93
C GLU A 80 18.62 -17.05 15.53
N LYS A 81 19.37 -15.94 15.33
CA LYS A 81 20.71 -15.79 15.91
C LYS A 81 20.69 -15.71 17.44
N LEU A 82 19.75 -14.96 18.00
CA LEU A 82 19.62 -14.79 19.45
C LEU A 82 19.25 -16.12 20.13
N ALA A 83 18.33 -16.87 19.53
CA ALA A 83 17.88 -18.16 20.03
C ALA A 83 18.95 -19.24 19.91
N TRP A 84 19.68 -19.26 18.79
CA TRP A 84 20.82 -20.15 18.62
C TRP A 84 21.90 -19.90 19.69
N ALA A 85 22.16 -18.62 20.01
CA ALA A 85 23.14 -18.24 21.03
C ALA A 85 22.70 -18.60 22.47
N THR A 86 21.40 -18.63 22.74
CA THR A 86 20.87 -18.81 24.11
C THR A 86 20.54 -20.28 24.40
N SER A 87 19.98 -20.99 23.43
CA SER A 87 19.32 -22.27 23.67
C SER A 87 19.91 -23.41 22.82
N ALA A 88 20.73 -23.11 21.81
CA ALA A 88 21.20 -24.07 20.79
C ALA A 88 20.06 -24.86 20.10
N THR A 89 18.82 -24.37 20.22
CA THR A 89 17.62 -24.86 19.53
C THR A 89 16.99 -23.69 18.78
N ILE A 90 16.42 -23.99 17.61
CA ILE A 90 15.73 -23.05 16.73
C ILE A 90 14.22 -23.04 17.02
N ASP A 91 13.72 -24.08 17.72
CA ASP A 91 12.30 -24.25 18.01
C ASP A 91 11.91 -23.49 19.28
N GLY A 92 11.10 -22.43 19.09
CA GLY A 92 10.50 -21.64 20.17
C GLY A 92 9.37 -20.76 19.65
N ASP A 93 8.36 -20.52 20.48
CA ASP A 93 7.33 -19.52 20.21
C ASP A 93 7.91 -18.11 20.46
N TYR A 94 7.94 -17.28 19.41
CA TYR A 94 8.38 -15.88 19.51
C TYR A 94 7.17 -14.95 19.42
N ASP A 95 7.00 -14.10 20.43
CA ASP A 95 6.05 -13.00 20.34
C ASP A 95 6.59 -11.93 19.38
N LYS A 96 5.88 -11.73 18.26
CA LYS A 96 6.20 -10.69 17.28
C LYS A 96 5.94 -9.31 17.90
N PRO A 97 6.94 -8.41 17.93
CA PRO A 97 6.73 -7.11 18.53
C PRO A 97 5.98 -6.17 17.58
N ALA A 98 5.00 -5.43 18.11
CA ALA A 98 4.13 -4.55 17.34
C ALA A 98 4.86 -3.40 16.60
N TRP A 99 6.07 -3.03 17.03
CA TRP A 99 6.84 -1.96 16.39
C TRP A 99 7.29 -2.32 14.96
N LEU A 100 7.38 -3.62 14.64
CA LEU A 100 7.81 -4.10 13.32
C LEU A 100 6.79 -3.78 12.22
N ASP A 101 5.52 -3.56 12.60
CA ASP A 101 4.42 -3.31 11.65
C ASP A 101 4.19 -1.82 11.34
N TYR A 102 4.76 -0.89 12.14
CA TYR A 102 4.63 0.55 11.92
C TYR A 102 5.11 1.05 10.55
N PRO A 103 6.28 0.65 10.01
CA PRO A 103 6.72 1.15 8.71
C PRO A 103 5.79 0.69 7.59
N ARG A 104 5.24 -0.53 7.70
CA ARG A 104 4.24 -1.06 6.76
C ARG A 104 2.95 -0.25 6.84
N PHE A 105 2.48 0.06 8.05
CA PHE A 105 1.26 0.85 8.27
C PHE A 105 1.40 2.30 7.78
N CYS A 106 2.54 2.95 8.03
CA CYS A 106 2.79 4.31 7.56
C CYS A 106 2.73 4.40 6.02
N MET A 107 3.36 3.46 5.32
CA MET A 107 3.30 3.37 3.86
C MET A 107 1.89 3.07 3.35
N TRP A 108 1.13 2.24 4.08
CA TRP A 108 -0.27 1.98 3.77
C TRP A 108 -1.14 3.24 3.87
N CYS A 109 -0.96 4.07 4.91
CA CYS A 109 -1.67 5.35 5.00
C CYS A 109 -1.29 6.27 3.83
N MET A 110 0.01 6.37 3.52
CA MET A 110 0.51 7.24 2.46
C MET A 110 -0.07 6.86 1.09
N LYS A 111 -0.12 5.57 0.74
CA LYS A 111 -0.72 5.14 -0.55
C LYS A 111 -2.22 5.47 -0.62
N VAL A 112 -2.97 5.27 0.47
CA VAL A 112 -4.41 5.57 0.49
C VAL A 112 -4.65 7.06 0.28
N LEU A 113 -3.84 7.93 0.90
CA LEU A 113 -3.92 9.37 0.69
C LEU A 113 -3.65 9.77 -0.77
N PHE A 114 -2.63 9.21 -1.42
CA PHE A 114 -2.36 9.49 -2.84
C PHE A 114 -3.48 9.02 -3.77
N LEU A 115 -4.07 7.85 -3.49
CA LEU A 115 -5.19 7.36 -4.26
C LEU A 115 -6.40 8.28 -4.12
N LEU A 116 -6.74 8.72 -2.91
CA LEU A 116 -7.83 9.67 -2.65
C LEU A 116 -7.56 11.02 -3.32
N MET A 117 -6.33 11.53 -3.27
CA MET A 117 -5.97 12.77 -3.97
C MET A 117 -6.12 12.64 -5.48
N SER A 118 -5.76 11.50 -6.08
CA SER A 118 -5.98 11.26 -7.50
C SER A 118 -7.46 11.34 -7.86
N PHE A 119 -8.35 10.72 -7.08
CA PHE A 119 -9.79 10.80 -7.33
C PHE A 119 -10.33 12.22 -7.10
N ALA A 120 -9.80 12.96 -6.14
CA ALA A 120 -10.17 14.36 -5.91
C ALA A 120 -9.83 15.25 -7.11
N PHE A 121 -8.65 15.07 -7.73
CA PHE A 121 -8.25 15.83 -8.92
C PHE A 121 -9.09 15.48 -10.15
N ILE A 122 -9.39 14.20 -10.38
CA ILE A 122 -10.29 13.75 -11.46
C ILE A 122 -11.69 14.35 -11.24
N GLY A 123 -12.21 14.28 -10.02
CA GLY A 123 -13.51 14.85 -9.66
C GLY A 123 -13.56 16.37 -9.83
N TYR A 124 -12.52 17.08 -9.42
CA TYR A 124 -12.40 18.53 -9.62
C TYR A 124 -12.43 18.89 -11.11
N HIS A 125 -11.69 18.16 -11.95
CA HIS A 125 -11.70 18.39 -13.39
C HIS A 125 -13.09 18.14 -14.00
N LEU A 126 -13.78 17.08 -13.60
CA LEU A 126 -15.14 16.77 -14.05
C LEU A 126 -16.16 17.85 -13.67
N VAL A 127 -16.12 18.34 -12.43
CA VAL A 127 -17.03 19.38 -11.95
C VAL A 127 -16.76 20.70 -12.66
N MET A 128 -15.48 21.07 -12.83
CA MET A 128 -15.11 22.32 -13.49
C MET A 128 -15.40 22.32 -14.99
N LEU A 129 -15.29 21.16 -15.66
CA LEU A 129 -15.66 21.00 -17.08
C LEU A 129 -17.18 20.88 -17.30
N GLY A 130 -17.93 20.43 -16.27
CA GLY A 130 -19.35 20.11 -16.33
C GLY A 130 -20.32 21.19 -15.84
N LEU A 131 -19.82 22.36 -15.40
CA LEU A 131 -20.64 23.54 -15.11
C LEU A 131 -20.62 24.46 -16.34
N PRO A 132 -21.72 24.55 -17.12
CA PRO A 132 -21.90 25.59 -18.13
C PRO A 132 -21.97 26.99 -17.51
#